data_AF-A0A373MNT2-F1
#
_entry.id   AF-A0A373MNT2-F1
#
_cell.length_a   1.000
_cell.length_b   1.000
_cell.length_c   1.000
_cell.angle_alpha   90.00
_cell.angle_beta   90.00
_cell.angle_gamma   90.00
#
_symmetry.space_group_name_H-M   'P 1'
#
loop_
_entity.id
_entity.type
_entity.pdbx_description
1 polymer ?
#
loop_
_entity_poly.entity_id
_entity_poly.type
_entity_poly.pdbx_seq_one_letter_code
_entity_poly.pdbx_strand_id
1 'polypeptide(L)'
;MKGLLIDVHNAKIQEVEVSELDDYYKWIGCENIDITSRKIGGRIYDIICDDEGFFHEPVLVSAVDSEQNAMLVGNLIVMGNSEGDEILHGLSNEELKHLKKNLAVIGVERDEKTTAVYMMLCNVEYL
;
A
#
# COMPACT_ATOMS: atom_id res chain seq x y z
N MET A 1 10.13 10.58 -8.04
CA MET A 1 8.75 10.93 -7.68
C MET A 1 8.51 10.39 -6.30
N LYS A 2 7.93 11.21 -5.42
CA LYS A 2 7.74 10.82 -4.02
C LYS A 2 6.54 9.90 -3.86
N GLY A 3 6.75 8.76 -3.24
CA GLY A 3 5.70 7.79 -2.86
C GLY A 3 5.73 7.46 -1.37
N LEU A 4 4.69 6.79 -0.90
CA LEU A 4 4.63 6.23 0.46
C LEU A 4 4.67 4.71 0.37
N LEU A 5 5.77 4.12 0.85
CA LEU A 5 5.93 2.67 0.96
C LEU A 5 5.25 2.15 2.22
N ILE A 6 4.39 1.16 2.05
CA ILE A 6 3.86 0.28 3.09
C ILE A 6 4.66 -1.03 3.01
N ASP A 7 5.67 -1.18 3.86
CA ASP A 7 6.56 -2.34 3.90
C ASP A 7 6.11 -3.31 4.99
N VAL A 8 5.25 -4.26 4.60
CA VAL A 8 4.66 -5.25 5.52
C VAL A 8 5.66 -6.36 5.88
N HIS A 9 6.67 -6.60 5.04
CA HIS A 9 7.72 -7.59 5.33
C HIS A 9 8.65 -7.12 6.45
N ASN A 10 8.95 -5.83 6.52
CA ASN A 10 9.81 -5.24 7.55
C ASN A 10 9.06 -4.44 8.62
N ALA A 11 7.72 -4.40 8.57
CA ALA A 11 6.85 -3.62 9.44
C ALA A 11 7.23 -2.12 9.49
N LYS A 12 7.45 -1.51 8.31
CA LYS A 12 7.88 -0.12 8.17
C LYS A 12 6.97 0.67 7.24
N ILE A 13 6.80 1.94 7.56
CA ILE A 13 6.25 2.93 6.64
C ILE A 13 7.34 3.94 6.34
N GLN A 14 7.60 4.22 5.07
CA GLN A 14 8.62 5.19 4.69
C GLN A 14 8.26 5.94 3.42
N GLU A 15 8.70 7.18 3.33
CA GLU A 15 8.66 7.95 2.09
C GLU A 15 9.80 7.45 1.19
N VAL A 16 9.50 7.19 -0.07
CA VAL A 16 10.45 6.70 -1.07
C VAL A 16 10.46 7.61 -2.29
N GLU A 17 11.61 7.70 -2.95
CA GLU A 17 11.69 8.25 -4.30
C GLU A 17 11.68 7.08 -5.28
N VAL A 18 10.76 7.13 -6.24
CA VAL A 18 10.65 6.20 -7.37
C VAL A 18 10.76 6.98 -8.67
N SER A 19 11.67 6.56 -9.54
CA SER A 19 11.98 7.24 -10.80
C SER A 19 11.89 6.32 -12.00
N GLU A 20 12.29 5.07 -11.81
CA GLU A 20 12.38 4.08 -12.89
C GLU A 20 11.66 2.79 -12.47
N LEU A 21 11.35 1.95 -13.44
CA LEU A 21 10.62 0.69 -13.22
C LEU A 21 11.30 -0.19 -12.15
N ASP A 22 12.63 -0.27 -12.18
CA ASP A 22 13.44 -1.02 -11.22
C ASP A 22 13.27 -0.56 -9.77
N ASP A 23 12.98 0.73 -9.54
CA ASP A 23 12.72 1.23 -8.19
C ASP A 23 11.46 0.60 -7.60
N TYR A 24 10.41 0.43 -8.41
CA TYR A 24 9.16 -0.20 -7.96
C TYR A 24 9.41 -1.66 -7.58
N TYR A 25 10.04 -2.44 -8.46
CA TYR A 25 10.35 -3.85 -8.17
C TYR A 25 11.23 -4.01 -6.93
N LYS A 26 12.22 -3.13 -6.74
CA LYS A 26 13.08 -3.13 -5.56
C LYS A 26 12.29 -2.94 -4.26
N TRP A 27 11.29 -2.07 -4.25
CA TRP A 27 10.52 -1.76 -3.04
C TRP A 27 9.36 -2.73 -2.80
N ILE A 28 8.68 -3.15 -3.87
CA ILE A 28 7.57 -4.12 -3.78
C ILE A 28 8.11 -5.52 -3.50
N GLY A 29 9.21 -5.93 -4.15
CA GLY A 29 9.86 -7.21 -3.93
C GLY A 29 9.23 -8.39 -4.69
N CYS A 30 8.53 -8.13 -5.80
CA CYS A 30 7.88 -9.13 -6.66
C CYS A 30 8.42 -9.08 -8.10
N GLU A 31 7.98 -10.05 -8.92
CA GLU A 31 8.29 -10.08 -10.36
C GLU A 31 7.27 -9.29 -11.19
N ASN A 32 6.01 -9.21 -10.74
CA ASN A 32 4.92 -8.55 -11.43
C ASN A 32 4.21 -7.53 -10.54
N ILE A 33 4.13 -6.29 -11.02
CA ILE A 33 3.39 -5.21 -10.36
C ILE A 33 2.15 -4.85 -11.16
N ASP A 34 1.10 -4.44 -10.45
CA ASP A 34 -0.07 -3.77 -11.03
C ASP A 34 -0.21 -2.37 -10.44
N ILE A 35 -0.92 -1.50 -11.16
CA ILE A 35 -1.26 -0.16 -10.72
C ILE A 35 -2.78 -0.07 -10.62
N THR A 36 -3.28 0.19 -9.42
CA THR A 36 -4.70 0.27 -9.17
C THR A 36 -5.06 1.54 -8.43
N SER A 37 -6.15 2.21 -8.83
CA SER A 37 -6.62 3.39 -8.13
C SER A 37 -7.60 3.00 -7.02
N ARG A 38 -7.45 3.60 -5.84
CA ARG A 38 -8.34 3.40 -4.70
C ARG A 38 -8.67 4.72 -4.05
N LYS A 39 -9.83 4.77 -3.42
CA LYS A 39 -10.18 5.87 -2.52
C LYS A 39 -9.70 5.50 -1.11
N ILE A 40 -8.92 6.38 -0.50
CA ILE A 40 -8.40 6.24 0.86
C ILE A 40 -8.94 7.43 1.65
N GLY A 41 -9.73 7.20 2.70
CA GLY A 41 -10.23 8.27 3.57
C GLY A 41 -10.84 9.46 2.81
N GLY A 42 -11.60 9.18 1.74
CA GLY A 42 -12.26 10.21 0.92
C GLY A 42 -11.47 10.75 -0.29
N ARG A 43 -10.19 10.42 -0.48
CA ARG A 43 -9.35 10.92 -1.59
C ARG A 43 -8.85 9.77 -2.46
N ILE A 44 -8.72 10.00 -3.76
CA ILE A 44 -8.25 8.99 -4.71
C ILE A 44 -6.72 9.02 -4.77
N TYR A 45 -6.11 7.85 -4.81
CA TYR A 45 -4.67 7.64 -4.98
C TYR A 45 -4.43 6.46 -5.92
N ASP A 46 -3.27 6.46 -6.56
CA ASP A 46 -2.80 5.31 -7.32
C ASP A 46 -1.90 4.46 -6.42
N ILE A 47 -2.04 3.15 -6.52
CA ILE A 47 -1.32 2.19 -5.69
C ILE A 47 -0.60 1.23 -6.63
N ILE A 48 0.73 1.21 -6.53
CA ILE A 48 1.54 0.15 -7.09
C ILE A 48 1.53 -1.00 -6.09
N CYS A 49 1.09 -2.17 -6.53
CA CYS A 49 0.96 -3.35 -5.69
C CYS A 49 1.58 -4.59 -6.34
N ASP A 50 1.89 -5.55 -5.48
CA ASP A 50 2.26 -6.91 -5.89
C ASP A 50 1.03 -7.64 -6.46
N ASP A 51 1.01 -7.86 -7.78
CA ASP A 51 -0.07 -8.59 -8.45
C ASP A 51 -0.05 -10.10 -8.14
N GLU A 52 1.01 -10.58 -7.49
CA GLU A 52 1.22 -11.97 -7.14
C GLU A 52 1.14 -12.22 -5.63
N GLY A 53 0.86 -11.19 -4.83
CA GLY A 53 0.95 -11.27 -3.37
C GLY A 53 0.04 -12.31 -2.71
N PHE A 54 -1.02 -12.75 -3.41
CA PHE A 54 -1.89 -13.84 -2.96
C PHE A 54 -1.33 -15.25 -3.22
N PHE A 55 -0.32 -15.39 -4.09
CA PHE A 55 0.34 -16.67 -4.37
C PHE A 55 1.50 -16.98 -3.40
N HIS A 56 1.80 -16.05 -2.49
CA HIS A 56 2.84 -16.20 -1.48
C HIS A 56 2.26 -16.56 -0.11
N GLU A 57 2.92 -17.49 0.58
CA GLU A 57 2.56 -17.91 1.93
C GLU A 57 3.63 -17.48 2.94
N PRO A 58 3.28 -16.77 4.03
CA PRO A 58 1.93 -16.31 4.37
C PRO A 58 1.51 -15.08 3.56
N VAL A 59 0.22 -14.97 3.24
CA VAL A 59 -0.35 -13.74 2.67
C VAL A 59 -0.28 -12.61 3.71
N LEU A 60 0.31 -11.48 3.34
CA LEU A 60 0.47 -10.31 4.21
C LEU A 60 -0.46 -9.18 3.76
N VAL A 61 -1.47 -8.85 4.56
CA VAL A 61 -2.45 -7.81 4.23
C VAL A 61 -1.86 -6.42 4.45
N SER A 62 -1.83 -5.58 3.44
CA SER A 62 -1.25 -4.24 3.52
C SER A 62 -2.27 -3.11 3.52
N ALA A 63 -3.50 -3.40 3.07
CA ALA A 63 -4.60 -2.46 3.09
C ALA A 63 -5.92 -3.11 3.50
N VAL A 64 -6.75 -2.37 4.22
CA VAL A 64 -8.08 -2.78 4.67
C VAL A 64 -9.15 -1.70 4.46
N ASP A 65 -10.39 -2.12 4.32
CA ASP A 65 -11.56 -1.23 4.29
C ASP A 65 -11.96 -0.74 5.71
N SER A 66 -13.06 0.01 5.80
CA SER A 66 -13.59 0.51 7.09
C SER A 66 -14.16 -0.58 8.00
N GLU A 67 -14.46 -1.75 7.45
CA GLU A 67 -14.93 -2.93 8.18
C GLU A 67 -13.79 -3.89 8.53
N GLN A 68 -12.54 -3.52 8.22
CA GLN A 68 -11.32 -4.31 8.40
C GLN A 68 -11.21 -5.53 7.48
N ASN A 69 -11.97 -5.57 6.39
CA ASN A 69 -11.77 -6.59 5.35
C ASN A 69 -10.49 -6.27 4.56
N ALA A 70 -9.75 -7.31 4.19
CA ALA A 70 -8.54 -7.17 3.38
C ALA A 70 -8.86 -6.62 1.98
N MET A 71 -8.09 -5.63 1.54
CA MET A 71 -8.25 -4.95 0.25
C MET A 71 -7.05 -5.15 -0.68
N LEU A 72 -5.83 -5.11 -0.13
CA LEU A 72 -4.58 -5.35 -0.85
C LEU A 72 -3.60 -6.09 0.05
N VAL A 73 -2.64 -6.77 -0.57
CA VAL A 73 -1.64 -7.62 0.07
C VAL A 73 -0.24 -7.29 -0.46
N GLY A 74 0.79 -7.77 0.23
CA GLY A 74 2.20 -7.49 -0.12
C GLY A 74 2.60 -6.04 0.14
N ASN A 75 3.85 -5.69 -0.18
CA ASN A 75 4.28 -4.30 -0.09
C ASN A 75 3.51 -3.42 -1.08
N LEU A 76 3.24 -2.18 -0.70
CA LEU A 76 2.54 -1.20 -1.55
C LEU A 76 3.34 0.09 -1.67
N ILE A 77 3.31 0.72 -2.83
CA ILE A 77 3.71 2.13 -2.97
C ILE A 77 2.47 2.94 -3.33
N VAL A 78 2.08 3.85 -2.44
CA VAL A 78 1.00 4.81 -2.69
C VAL A 78 1.57 6.05 -3.37
N MET A 79 0.93 6.48 -4.45
CA MET A 79 1.30 7.62 -5.29
C MET A 79 0.15 8.63 -5.36
N GLY A 80 0.43 9.84 -5.83
CA GLY A 80 -0.60 10.82 -6.17
C GLY A 80 -1.46 10.29 -7.31
N ASN A 81 -2.74 10.61 -7.32
CA ASN A 81 -3.64 10.16 -8.39
C ASN A 81 -3.27 10.83 -9.71
N SER A 82 -3.19 10.01 -10.76
CA SER A 82 -2.95 10.42 -12.16
C SER A 82 -4.18 11.03 -12.84
N GLU A 83 -5.35 11.03 -12.21
CA GLU A 83 -6.62 11.43 -12.81
C GLU A 83 -6.94 10.71 -14.14
N GLY A 84 -6.37 9.50 -14.33
CA GLY A 84 -6.50 8.72 -15.56
C GLY A 84 -5.52 9.10 -16.68
N ASP A 85 -4.50 9.92 -16.37
CA ASP A 85 -3.36 10.12 -17.26
C ASP A 85 -2.47 8.86 -17.30
N GLU A 86 -1.69 8.70 -18.37
CA GLU A 86 -0.73 7.60 -18.54
C GLU A 86 0.56 7.81 -17.70
N ILE A 87 0.62 8.90 -16.92
CA ILE A 87 1.78 9.32 -16.13
C ILE A 87 1.44 9.22 -14.65
N LEU A 88 2.29 8.54 -13.87
CA LEU A 88 2.18 8.52 -12.42
C LEU A 88 2.55 9.88 -11.81
N HIS A 89 1.86 10.28 -10.75
CA HIS A 89 2.13 11.53 -10.03
C HIS A 89 2.74 11.25 -8.65
N GLY A 90 3.76 12.02 -8.27
CA GLY A 90 4.29 11.98 -6.92
C GLY A 90 3.35 12.61 -5.89
N LEU A 91 3.38 12.12 -4.66
CA LEU A 91 2.60 12.67 -3.54
C LEU A 91 3.07 14.08 -3.17
N SER A 92 2.10 14.98 -2.95
CA SER A 92 2.31 16.23 -2.25
C SER A 92 2.49 16.02 -0.74
N ASN A 93 2.98 17.05 -0.04
CA ASN A 93 3.08 17.00 1.43
C ASN A 93 1.71 16.94 2.12
N GLU A 94 0.68 17.51 1.50
CA GLU A 94 -0.68 17.48 2.04
C GLU A 94 -1.26 16.07 1.97
N GLU A 95 -1.09 15.40 0.83
CA GLU A 95 -1.49 14.02 0.62
C GLU A 95 -0.76 13.07 1.55
N LEU A 96 0.56 13.21 1.72
CA LEU A 96 1.31 12.44 2.71
C LEU A 96 0.74 12.61 4.13
N LYS A 97 0.39 13.85 4.52
CA LYS A 97 -0.22 14.12 5.82
C LYS A 97 -1.61 13.48 5.93
N HIS A 98 -2.37 13.44 4.83
CA HIS A 98 -3.67 12.78 4.78
C HIS A 98 -3.54 11.26 4.87
N LEU A 99 -2.66 10.64 4.09
CA LEU A 99 -2.37 9.20 4.13
C LEU A 99 -1.93 8.75 5.51
N LYS A 100 -1.04 9.50 6.17
CA LYS A 100 -0.57 9.18 7.54
C LYS A 100 -1.69 9.15 8.59
N LYS A 101 -2.83 9.83 8.36
CA LYS A 101 -4.01 9.74 9.25
C LYS A 101 -4.83 8.47 9.03
N ASN A 102 -4.62 7.79 7.91
CA ASN A 102 -5.27 6.55 7.52
C ASN A 102 -4.35 5.34 7.70
N LEU A 103 -3.26 5.48 8.46
CA LEU A 103 -2.42 4.36 8.85
C LEU A 103 -2.79 3.91 10.26
N ALA A 104 -2.92 2.61 10.46
CA ALA A 104 -3.12 2.03 11.78
C ALA A 104 -2.25 0.80 11.98
N VAL A 105 -1.90 0.54 13.23
CA VAL A 105 -1.26 -0.70 13.64
C VAL A 105 -2.37 -1.72 13.88
N ILE A 106 -2.39 -2.78 13.09
CA ILE A 106 -3.43 -3.82 13.15
C ILE A 106 -2.80 -5.14 13.62
N GLY A 107 -3.46 -5.78 14.57
CA GLY A 107 -3.13 -7.13 15.01
C GLY A 107 -3.80 -8.15 14.09
N VAL A 108 -3.00 -9.02 13.49
CA VAL A 108 -3.46 -10.12 12.64
C VAL A 108 -3.20 -11.43 13.37
N GLU A 109 -4.27 -12.12 13.74
CA GLU A 109 -4.16 -13.47 14.28
C GLU A 109 -3.65 -14.41 13.19
N ARG A 110 -2.54 -15.11 13.45
CA ARG A 110 -1.99 -16.13 12.55
C ARG A 110 -2.37 -17.54 12.97
N ASP A 111 -2.41 -17.78 14.27
CA ASP A 111 -2.89 -19.01 14.91
C ASP A 111 -3.35 -18.70 16.35
N GLU A 112 -3.81 -19.72 17.07
CA GLU A 112 -4.35 -19.60 18.44
C GLU A 112 -3.39 -18.95 19.46
N LYS A 113 -2.10 -18.78 19.13
CA LYS A 113 -1.06 -18.30 20.05
C LYS A 113 -0.25 -17.13 19.52
N THR A 114 -0.41 -16.76 18.25
CA THR A 114 0.50 -15.83 17.58
C THR A 114 -0.28 -14.72 16.86
N THR A 115 -0.08 -13.49 17.31
CA THR A 115 -0.58 -12.28 16.65
C THR A 115 0.60 -11.56 16.00
N ALA A 116 0.58 -11.41 14.68
CA ALA A 116 1.48 -10.50 13.99
C ALA A 116 0.92 -9.08 14.09
N VAL A 117 1.79 -8.09 14.30
CA VAL A 117 1.37 -6.69 14.42
C VAL A 117 2.19 -5.88 13.44
N TYR A 118 1.53 -5.23 12.50
CA TYR A 118 2.19 -4.37 11.52
C TYR A 118 1.26 -3.25 11.07
N MET A 119 1.86 -2.21 10.48
CA MET A 119 1.14 -1.01 10.08
C MET A 119 0.51 -1.23 8.71
N MET A 120 -0.78 -0.93 8.59
CA MET A 120 -1.56 -1.09 7.36
C MET A 120 -2.19 0.24 6.96
N LEU A 121 -2.53 0.33 5.69
CA LEU A 121 -3.38 1.37 5.14
C LEU A 121 -4.86 1.04 5.42
N CYS A 122 -5.61 1.98 5.97
CA CYS A 122 -7.00 1.80 6.38
C CYS A 122 -7.94 2.72 5.61
N ASN A 123 -9.24 2.45 5.73
CA ASN A 123 -10.31 3.20 5.07
C ASN A 123 -10.14 3.19 3.54
N VAL A 124 -9.70 2.05 3.00
CA VAL A 124 -9.54 1.84 1.56
C VAL A 124 -10.86 1.38 0.96
N GLU A 125 -11.27 2.04 -0.11
CA GLU A 125 -12.52 1.80 -0.83
C GLU A 125 -12.20 1.58 -2.32
N TYR A 126 -13.02 0.76 -2.99
CA TYR A 126 -13.08 0.76 -4.45
C TYR A 126 -13.60 2.12 -4.97
N LEU A 127 -13.31 2.43 -6.24
CA LEU A 127 -13.81 3.64 -6.90
C LEU A 127 -15.31 3.56 -7.23
#